data_AF-A0A1K0IPX9-F1
#
_entry.id   AF-A0A1K0IPX9-F1
#
_cell.length_a   1.000
_cell.length_b   1.000
_cell.length_c   1.000
_cell.angle_alpha   90.00
_cell.angle_beta   90.00
_cell.angle_gamma   90.00
#
_symmetry.space_group_name_H-M   'P 1'
#
loop_
_entity.id
_entity.type
_entity.pdbx_description
1 polymer ?
#
loop_
_entity_poly.entity_id
_entity_poly.type
_entity_poly.pdbx_seq_one_letter_code
_entity_poly.pdbx_strand_id
1 'polypeptide(L)' 'MTRLARETGLSRESLYRSLSGEGNPEFGTIWKVMRALGIRLHASAG' A
#
# COMPACT_ATOMS: atom_id res chain seq x y z
N MET A 1 -7.86 -4.68 6.72
CA MET A 1 -6.98 -3.51 6.93
C MET A 1 -6.25 -3.46 8.28
N THR A 2 -6.73 -4.05 9.37
CA THR A 2 -6.04 -3.99 10.69
C THR A 2 -4.61 -4.54 10.68
N ARG A 3 -4.37 -5.70 10.04
CA ARG A 3 -3.03 -6.28 9.90
C ARG A 3 -2.10 -5.38 9.09
N LEU A 4 -2.57 -4.95 7.92
CA LEU A 4 -1.86 -4.01 7.04
C LEU A 4 -1.51 -2.70 7.75
N ALA A 5 -2.40 -2.14 8.54
CA ALA A 5 -2.13 -0.94 9.35
C ALA A 5 -0.95 -1.15 10.31
N ARG A 6 -0.91 -2.31 11.00
CA ARG A 6 0.19 -2.67 11.90
C ARG A 6 1.51 -2.89 11.14
N GLU A 7 1.48 -3.62 10.04
CA GLU A 7 2.70 -3.97 9.27
C GLU A 7 3.27 -2.79 8.49
N THR A 8 2.43 -1.87 8.02
CA THR A 8 2.85 -0.69 7.23
C THR A 8 3.08 0.56 8.06
N GLY A 9 2.62 0.59 9.31
CA GLY A 9 2.61 1.78 10.17
C GLY A 9 1.60 2.86 9.74
N LEU A 10 0.71 2.56 8.78
CA LEU A 10 -0.32 3.47 8.30
C LEU A 10 -1.59 3.32 9.15
N SER A 11 -2.34 4.42 9.32
CA SER A 11 -3.65 4.34 9.96
C SER A 11 -4.62 3.56 9.08
N ARG A 12 -5.60 2.90 9.70
CA ARG A 12 -6.68 2.22 8.96
C ARG A 12 -7.41 3.19 8.04
N GLU A 13 -7.67 4.41 8.51
CA GLU A 13 -8.32 5.46 7.73
C GLU A 13 -7.49 5.86 6.50
N SER A 14 -6.18 6.06 6.67
CA SER A 14 -5.27 6.36 5.56
C SER A 14 -5.29 5.24 4.53
N LEU A 15 -5.23 3.97 4.96
CA LEU A 15 -5.33 2.83 4.07
C LEU A 15 -6.66 2.79 3.31
N TYR A 16 -7.79 3.07 3.97
CA TYR A 16 -9.10 3.12 3.31
C TYR A 16 -9.19 4.26 2.29
N ARG A 17 -8.70 5.45 2.62
CA ARG A 17 -8.73 6.61 1.73
C ARG A 17 -7.80 6.42 0.52
N SER A 18 -6.60 5.90 0.76
CA SER A 18 -5.58 5.75 -0.27
C SER A 18 -5.83 4.57 -1.20
N LEU A 19 -6.50 3.50 -0.75
CA LEU A 19 -6.75 2.29 -1.54
C LEU A 19 -8.22 2.09 -1.92
N SER A 20 -9.09 3.09 -1.72
CA SER A 20 -10.46 3.07 -2.25
C SER A 20 -10.46 3.26 -3.76
N GLY A 21 -11.61 3.04 -4.40
CA GLY A 21 -11.78 3.26 -5.84
C GLY A 21 -11.57 4.72 -6.30
N GLU A 22 -11.67 5.68 -5.39
CA GLU A 22 -11.41 7.11 -5.64
C GLU A 22 -10.10 7.60 -4.99
N GLY A 23 -9.33 6.68 -4.41
CA GLY A 23 -8.10 7.00 -3.69
C GLY A 23 -6.97 7.42 -4.63
N ASN A 24 -6.10 8.31 -4.15
CA ASN A 24 -4.86 8.68 -4.83
C ASN A 24 -3.65 8.37 -3.93
N PRO A 25 -3.18 7.10 -3.88
CA PRO A 25 -2.06 6.71 -3.05
C PRO A 25 -0.74 7.22 -3.63
N GLU A 26 0.10 7.81 -2.79
CA GLU A 26 1.50 8.05 -3.16
C GLU A 26 2.23 6.71 -3.40
N PHE A 27 3.25 6.72 -4.26
CA PHE A 27 4.04 5.52 -4.56
C PHE A 27 4.61 4.87 -3.29
N GLY A 28 5.05 5.66 -2.30
CA GLY A 28 5.53 5.14 -1.02
C GLY A 28 4.48 4.33 -0.24
N THR A 29 3.20 4.70 -0.35
CA THR A 29 2.09 3.96 0.25
C THR A 29 1.89 2.61 -0.46
N ILE A 30 1.88 2.62 -1.79
CA ILE A 30 1.79 1.39 -2.60
C ILE A 30 2.96 0.46 -2.25
N TRP A 31 4.18 0.98 -2.20
CA TRP A 31 5.37 0.20 -1.89
C TRP A 31 5.31 -0.48 -0.52
N LYS A 32 4.89 0.25 0.53
CA LYS A 32 4.70 -0.32 1.88
C LYS A 32 3.67 -1.44 1.90
N VAL A 33 2.53 -1.22 1.24
CA VAL A 33 1.44 -2.21 1.15
C VAL A 33 1.89 -3.47 0.42
N MET A 34 2.59 -3.31 -0.71
CA MET A 34 3.15 -4.44 -1.45
C MET A 34 4.10 -5.29 -0.61
N ARG A 35 5.02 -4.65 0.14
CA ARG A 35 5.93 -5.37 1.03
C ARG A 35 5.18 -6.12 2.14
N ALA A 36 4.19 -5.49 2.77
CA ALA A 36 3.37 -6.12 3.82
C ALA A 36 2.60 -7.35 3.30
N LEU A 37 2.17 -7.32 2.04
CA LEU A 37 1.51 -8.44 1.37
C LEU A 37 2.47 -9.50 0.82
N GLY A 38 3.79 -9.31 0.94
CA GLY A 38 4.79 -10.22 0.37
C GLY A 38 4.88 -10.17 -1.16
N ILE A 39 4.37 -9.10 -1.78
CA ILE A 39 4.40 -8.91 -3.24
C ILE A 39 5.77 -8.33 -3.62
N ARG A 40 6.42 -8.95 -4.62
CA ARG A 40 7.66 -8.44 -5.20
C ARG A 40 7.35 -7.64 -6.46
N LEU A 41 7.74 -6.36 -6.47
CA LEU A 41 7.71 -5.55 -7.68
C LEU A 41 8.84 -5.98 -8.61
N HIS A 42 8.53 -6.19 -9.88
CA HIS A 42 9.50 -6.34 -10.95
C HIS A 42 9.28 -5.21 -11.96
N ALA A 43 10.34 -4.49 -12.30
CA ALA A 43 10.31 -3.48 -13.34
C ALA A 43 11.24 -3.94 -14.48
N SER A 44 10.72 -3.93 -15.71
CA SER A 44 11.47 -4.22 -16.93
C SER A 44 11.32 -3.03 -17.87
N ALA A 45 12.43 -2.58 -18.46
CA ALA A 45 12.38 -1.71 -19.62
C ALA A 45 12.21 -2.57 -20.88
N GLY A 46 11.44 -2.05 -21.84
CA GLY A 46 11.44 -2.52 -23.22
C GLY A 46 12.59 -1.92 -24.01
#